data_AF-A0AA38G6K6-F1
#
_entry.id   AF-A0AA38G6K6-F1
#
_cell.length_a   1.000
_cell.length_b   1.000
_cell.length_c   1.000
_cell.angle_alpha   90.00
_cell.angle_beta   90.00
_cell.angle_gamma   90.00
#
_symmetry.space_group_name_H-M   'P 1'
#
loop_
_entity.id
_entity.type
_entity.pdbx_description
1 polymer ?
#
loop_
_entity_poly.entity_id
_entity_poly.type
_entity_poly.pdbx_seq_one_letter_code
_entity_poly.pdbx_strand_id
1 'polypeptide(L)'
;MAETGTGKLSQVSYLEWNPWDGPIAGDKHYKISFKWNTNFGEPGAFLITNKHPREFFLKSLTIDVPGGAKLGFRCNSWITPEKIDKNDRVFFSNKSHLPDETPEGLKALRSPDLIQLRGTGTEQRKDSDRIYDYDVYNDLGNLDKDPKLRREVIGGSEDLPYPRRCRTGRPPTKTDPACSHRCRQEIACNQPPVSTMQRKNKKYKKQSIKMLIRWISTNSGGGMQCVRFLTFVRVTRSHFTTRTPSA
;
A
#
# COMPACT_ATOMS: atom_id res chain seq x y z
N MET A 1 -15.33 17.30 37.08
CA MET A 1 -14.09 17.28 36.27
C MET A 1 -14.53 17.00 34.84
N ALA A 2 -14.30 17.92 33.91
CA ALA A 2 -14.73 17.75 32.53
C ALA A 2 -13.95 16.58 31.91
N GLU A 3 -14.65 15.47 31.63
CA GLU A 3 -14.07 14.39 30.82
C GLU A 3 -13.82 14.96 29.43
N THR A 4 -12.57 15.31 29.15
CA THR A 4 -12.11 15.55 27.78
C THR A 4 -12.47 14.29 27.01
N GLY A 5 -13.42 14.34 26.08
CA GLY A 5 -13.97 13.18 25.33
C GLY A 5 -12.95 12.37 24.51
N THR A 6 -11.66 12.56 24.75
CA THR A 6 -10.52 11.77 24.31
C THR A 6 -10.43 10.46 25.08
N GLY A 7 -10.26 9.34 24.39
CA GLY A 7 -10.10 8.03 25.01
C GLY A 7 -8.92 7.99 25.98
N LYS A 8 -9.07 7.24 27.07
CA LYS A 8 -7.99 7.04 28.05
C LYS A 8 -6.85 6.27 27.38
N LEU A 9 -5.60 6.54 27.79
CA LEU A 9 -4.41 5.81 27.34
C LEU A 9 -3.84 4.98 28.50
N SER A 10 -3.50 3.71 28.21
CA SER A 10 -2.95 2.79 29.21
C SER A 10 -1.46 3.03 29.36
N GLN A 11 -0.84 2.38 30.36
CA GLN A 11 0.62 2.34 30.43
C GLN A 11 1.19 1.63 29.19
N VAL A 12 2.35 2.12 28.73
CA VAL A 12 3.09 1.50 27.62
C VAL A 12 3.52 0.10 28.02
N SER A 13 3.27 -0.86 27.13
CA SER A 13 3.71 -2.25 27.30
C SER A 13 4.73 -2.58 26.22
N TYR A 14 5.79 -3.28 26.59
CA TYR A 14 6.88 -3.63 25.70
C TYR A 14 6.79 -5.10 25.32
N LEU A 15 7.03 -5.36 24.03
CA LEU A 15 7.23 -6.72 23.56
C LEU A 15 8.72 -7.04 23.66
N GLU A 16 9.05 -8.12 24.35
CA GLU A 16 10.41 -8.66 24.30
C GLU A 16 10.65 -9.31 22.94
N TRP A 17 11.48 -8.66 22.14
CA TRP A 17 11.88 -9.15 20.83
C TRP A 17 13.38 -8.93 20.66
N ASN A 18 14.11 -10.02 20.39
CA ASN A 18 15.50 -9.99 19.97
C ASN A 18 15.68 -9.26 18.62
N PRO A 19 16.39 -8.11 18.58
CA PRO A 19 16.59 -7.34 17.34
C PRO A 19 17.44 -8.05 16.29
N TRP A 20 18.22 -9.04 16.73
CA TRP A 20 19.16 -9.80 15.91
C TRP A 20 18.52 -10.99 15.22
N ASP A 21 17.26 -11.31 15.52
CA ASP A 21 16.53 -12.36 14.83
C ASP A 21 16.45 -12.06 13.33
N GLY A 22 16.99 -12.96 12.51
CA GLY A 22 16.89 -12.87 11.05
C GLY A 22 15.44 -12.90 10.56
N PRO A 23 15.18 -12.50 9.31
CA PRO A 23 13.86 -12.66 8.71
C PRO A 23 13.50 -14.15 8.69
N ILE A 24 12.42 -14.52 9.38
CA ILE A 24 11.94 -15.90 9.43
C ILE A 24 10.88 -16.09 8.33
N ALA A 25 10.92 -17.24 7.65
CA ALA A 25 9.86 -17.63 6.74
C ALA A 25 8.62 -18.04 7.56
N GLY A 26 7.53 -17.27 7.45
CA GLY A 26 6.26 -17.55 8.13
C GLY A 26 5.91 -16.56 9.23
N ASP A 27 4.84 -16.88 9.97
CA ASP A 27 4.29 -16.02 11.00
C ASP A 27 4.87 -16.35 12.37
N LYS A 28 5.27 -15.32 13.11
CA LYS A 28 5.63 -15.43 14.53
C LYS A 28 4.52 -14.86 15.40
N HIS A 29 4.25 -15.56 16.49
CA HIS A 29 3.33 -15.12 17.53
C HIS A 29 4.13 -14.72 18.75
N TYR A 30 3.78 -13.58 19.32
CA TYR A 30 4.40 -13.07 20.53
C TYR A 30 3.33 -12.83 21.58
N LYS A 31 3.66 -13.09 22.84
CA LYS A 31 2.79 -12.81 23.97
C LYS A 31 3.17 -11.46 24.56
N ILE A 32 2.16 -10.61 24.79
CA ILE A 32 2.30 -9.32 25.45
C ILE A 32 1.23 -9.22 26.55
N SER A 33 1.59 -8.60 27.66
CA SER A 33 0.70 -8.38 28.79
C SER A 33 0.52 -6.88 29.00
N PHE A 34 -0.74 -6.44 29.08
CA PHE A 34 -1.08 -5.04 29.33
C PHE A 34 -1.55 -4.88 30.78
N LYS A 35 -1.09 -3.82 31.45
CA LYS A 35 -1.67 -3.41 32.73
C LYS A 35 -3.01 -2.74 32.47
N TRP A 36 -4.07 -3.36 32.96
CA TRP A 36 -5.45 -3.01 32.66
C TRP A 36 -6.20 -2.59 33.92
N ASN A 37 -6.83 -1.41 33.90
CA ASN A 37 -7.69 -0.92 34.99
C ASN A 37 -9.16 -1.04 34.55
N THR A 38 -10.04 -1.51 35.44
CA THR A 38 -11.48 -1.66 35.16
C THR A 38 -12.15 -0.35 34.75
N ASN A 39 -11.63 0.80 35.18
CA ASN A 39 -12.17 2.13 34.84
C ASN A 39 -11.88 2.58 33.39
N PHE A 40 -11.19 1.74 32.62
CA PHE A 40 -10.75 2.04 31.26
C PHE A 40 -11.83 1.75 30.20
N GLY A 41 -12.84 0.93 30.54
CA GLY A 41 -13.82 0.44 29.58
C GLY A 41 -13.19 -0.48 28.53
N GLU A 42 -13.94 -1.00 27.57
CA GLU A 42 -13.40 -1.91 26.55
C GLU A 42 -12.37 -1.22 25.63
N PRO A 43 -11.21 -1.84 25.32
CA PRO A 43 -10.22 -1.20 24.44
C PRO A 43 -10.76 -1.11 23.01
N GLY A 44 -10.76 0.08 22.41
CA GLY A 44 -11.25 0.30 21.05
C GLY A 44 -10.16 0.43 19.98
N ALA A 45 -8.94 0.77 20.39
CA ALA A 45 -7.78 0.97 19.54
C ALA A 45 -6.48 0.74 20.33
N PHE A 46 -5.37 0.51 19.63
CA PHE A 46 -4.04 0.57 20.22
C PHE A 46 -3.07 1.35 19.33
N LEU A 47 -2.05 1.90 19.97
CA LEU A 47 -0.92 2.55 19.33
C LEU A 47 0.29 1.62 19.34
N ILE A 48 1.06 1.62 18.26
CA ILE A 48 2.30 0.86 18.17
C ILE A 48 3.42 1.72 17.60
N THR A 49 4.55 1.71 18.29
CA THR A 49 5.80 2.35 17.89
C THR A 49 6.83 1.26 17.62
N ASN A 50 7.47 1.29 16.45
CA ASN A 50 8.52 0.33 16.12
C ASN A 50 9.90 0.88 16.49
N LYS A 51 10.40 0.48 17.67
CA LYS A 51 11.77 0.80 18.10
C LYS A 51 12.85 -0.10 17.48
N HIS A 52 12.45 -1.12 16.73
CA HIS A 52 13.37 -2.02 16.04
C HIS A 52 13.97 -1.32 14.80
N PRO A 53 15.25 -1.57 14.45
CA PRO A 53 15.90 -0.92 13.31
C PRO A 53 15.31 -1.31 11.94
N ARG A 54 14.56 -2.43 11.86
CA ARG A 54 13.94 -2.93 10.62
C ARG A 54 12.42 -2.86 10.70
N GLU A 55 11.78 -2.62 9.54
CA GLU A 55 10.33 -2.74 9.41
C GLU A 55 9.86 -4.18 9.56
N PHE A 56 8.63 -4.36 10.04
CA PHE A 56 7.97 -5.66 10.11
C PHE A 56 6.51 -5.57 9.71
N PHE A 57 5.93 -6.70 9.32
CA PHE A 57 4.53 -6.78 8.92
C PHE A 57 3.68 -7.25 10.09
N LEU A 58 2.86 -6.36 10.65
CA LEU A 58 1.91 -6.68 11.71
C LEU A 58 0.64 -7.26 11.10
N LYS A 59 0.35 -8.53 11.39
CA LYS A 59 -0.88 -9.20 10.92
C LYS A 59 -2.09 -8.85 11.76
N SER A 60 -2.01 -9.10 13.06
CA SER A 60 -3.12 -8.91 13.99
C SER A 60 -2.65 -8.82 15.44
N LEU A 61 -3.52 -8.29 16.29
CA LEU A 61 -3.43 -8.39 17.75
C LEU A 61 -4.72 -9.02 18.26
N THR A 62 -4.61 -9.94 19.21
CA THR A 62 -5.75 -10.53 19.92
C THR A 62 -5.51 -10.36 21.41
N ILE A 63 -6.47 -9.75 22.10
CA ILE A 63 -6.41 -9.49 23.55
C ILE A 63 -7.48 -10.34 24.22
N ASP A 64 -7.08 -11.14 25.21
CA ASP A 64 -8.02 -11.80 26.12
C ASP A 64 -8.45 -10.78 27.17
N VAL A 65 -9.75 -10.47 27.21
CA VAL A 65 -10.31 -9.50 28.18
C VAL A 65 -10.98 -10.23 29.36
N PRO A 66 -11.07 -9.59 30.54
CA PRO A 66 -11.82 -10.14 31.67
C PRO A 66 -13.24 -10.55 31.26
N GLY A 67 -13.71 -11.71 31.72
CA GLY A 67 -14.98 -12.30 31.29
C GLY A 67 -14.86 -13.30 30.12
N GLY A 68 -13.63 -13.61 29.67
CA GLY A 68 -13.36 -14.69 28.71
C GLY A 68 -13.59 -14.32 27.24
N ALA A 69 -13.98 -13.07 26.96
CA ALA A 69 -14.10 -12.58 25.60
C ALA A 69 -12.73 -12.31 24.98
N LYS A 70 -12.67 -12.37 23.64
CA LYS A 70 -11.46 -12.06 22.86
C LYS A 70 -11.71 -10.85 21.97
N LEU A 71 -10.86 -9.84 22.12
CA LEU A 71 -10.90 -8.65 21.29
C LEU A 71 -9.85 -8.76 20.18
N GLY A 72 -10.30 -8.70 18.93
CA GLY A 72 -9.45 -8.82 17.76
C GLY A 72 -9.20 -7.49 17.06
N PHE A 73 -7.96 -7.32 16.58
CA PHE A 73 -7.51 -6.21 15.75
C PHE A 73 -6.86 -6.77 14.49
N ARG A 74 -7.44 -6.48 13.33
CA ARG A 74 -6.91 -6.90 12.03
C ARG A 74 -6.05 -5.78 11.44
N CYS A 75 -4.73 -5.91 11.51
CA CYS A 75 -3.80 -4.84 11.18
C CYS A 75 -3.35 -4.88 9.71
N ASN A 76 -2.80 -6.02 9.27
CA ASN A 76 -2.24 -6.25 7.93
C ASN A 76 -1.45 -5.06 7.35
N SER A 77 -0.51 -4.54 8.13
CA SER A 77 0.27 -3.35 7.77
C SER A 77 1.74 -3.52 8.09
N TRP A 78 2.59 -2.97 7.24
CA TRP A 78 3.98 -2.70 7.58
C TRP A 78 4.06 -1.64 8.67
N ILE A 79 4.92 -1.86 9.66
CA ILE A 79 5.24 -0.93 10.74
C ILE A 79 6.68 -0.47 10.53
N THR A 80 6.82 0.76 10.09
CA THR A 80 8.11 1.38 9.80
C THR A 80 8.81 1.76 11.10
N PRO A 81 10.15 1.64 11.19
CA PRO A 81 10.91 2.11 12.35
C PRO A 81 10.64 3.56 12.69
N GLU A 82 10.61 3.87 13.99
CA GLU A 82 10.40 5.21 14.54
C GLU A 82 11.40 6.24 14.01
N LYS A 83 12.62 5.78 13.69
CA LYS A 83 13.68 6.62 13.08
C LYS A 83 13.29 7.17 11.71
N ILE A 84 12.35 6.53 11.01
CA ILE A 84 11.88 6.93 9.68
C ILE A 84 10.54 7.66 9.77
N ASP A 85 9.59 7.14 10.55
CA ASP A 85 8.30 7.78 10.83
C ASP A 85 8.13 7.92 12.34
N LYS A 86 8.13 9.16 12.83
CA LYS A 86 8.03 9.47 14.26
C LYS A 86 6.60 9.34 14.79
N ASN A 87 5.61 9.19 13.91
CA ASN A 87 4.22 9.09 14.33
C ASN A 87 3.90 7.66 14.77
N ASP A 88 3.22 7.54 15.89
CA ASP A 88 2.67 6.27 16.33
C ASP A 88 1.61 5.75 15.36
N ARG A 89 1.56 4.43 15.21
CA ARG A 89 0.63 3.76 14.32
C ARG A 89 -0.59 3.34 15.11
N VAL A 90 -1.76 3.85 14.72
CA VAL A 90 -3.03 3.44 15.31
C VAL A 90 -3.64 2.26 14.56
N PHE A 91 -4.20 1.31 15.32
CA PHE A 91 -5.05 0.24 14.82
C PHE A 91 -6.32 0.17 15.65
N PHE A 92 -7.46 0.07 14.97
CA PHE A 92 -8.78 -0.02 15.60
C PHE A 92 -9.23 -1.48 15.74
N SER A 93 -10.10 -1.74 16.70
CA SER A 93 -10.76 -3.03 16.85
C SER A 93 -11.56 -3.39 15.60
N ASN A 94 -11.91 -4.67 15.44
CA ASN A 94 -12.70 -5.13 14.29
C ASN A 94 -14.17 -4.66 14.29
N LYS A 95 -14.59 -3.87 15.29
CA LYS A 95 -15.93 -3.28 15.33
C LYS A 95 -16.04 -2.14 14.30
N SER A 96 -17.12 -2.15 13.53
CA SER A 96 -17.37 -1.16 12.49
C SER A 96 -18.28 -0.07 13.01
N HIS A 97 -17.95 1.19 12.71
CA HIS A 97 -18.71 2.37 13.11
C HIS A 97 -18.83 3.36 11.96
N LEU A 98 -20.04 3.87 11.71
CA LEU A 98 -20.22 5.06 10.88
C LEU A 98 -19.49 6.26 11.51
N PRO A 99 -19.22 7.34 10.75
CA PRO A 99 -18.57 8.53 11.31
C PRO A 99 -19.29 9.07 12.55
N ASP A 100 -20.62 9.16 12.50
CA ASP A 100 -21.44 9.70 13.60
C ASP A 100 -21.60 8.73 14.77
N GLU A 101 -21.43 7.43 14.52
CA GLU A 101 -21.50 6.36 15.52
C GLU A 101 -20.13 6.02 16.12
N THR A 102 -19.07 6.74 15.74
CA THR A 102 -17.73 6.49 16.29
C THR A 102 -17.73 6.82 17.78
N PRO A 103 -17.34 5.88 18.66
CA PRO A 103 -17.26 6.16 20.10
C PRO A 103 -16.42 7.40 20.38
N GLU A 104 -16.87 8.26 21.30
CA GLU A 104 -16.25 9.57 21.54
C GLU A 104 -14.74 9.45 21.76
N GLY A 105 -14.34 8.48 22.59
CA GLY A 105 -12.94 8.22 22.91
C GLY A 105 -12.05 7.85 21.72
N LEU A 106 -12.63 7.41 20.59
CA LEU A 106 -11.90 7.05 19.36
C LEU A 106 -11.90 8.16 18.32
N LYS A 107 -12.76 9.18 18.42
CA LYS A 107 -12.82 10.28 17.44
C LYS A 107 -11.50 11.03 17.35
N ALA A 108 -10.85 11.24 18.49
CA ALA A 108 -9.54 11.88 18.60
C ALA A 108 -8.39 11.07 17.96
N LEU A 109 -8.58 9.77 17.70
CA LEU A 109 -7.63 8.92 16.97
C LEU A 109 -8.01 8.80 15.48
N ARG A 110 -9.30 8.72 15.19
CA ARG A 110 -9.83 8.54 13.82
C ARG A 110 -9.52 9.74 12.93
N SER A 111 -9.80 10.96 13.40
CA SER A 111 -9.62 12.16 12.57
C SER A 111 -8.16 12.43 12.21
N PRO A 112 -7.19 12.36 13.14
CA PRO A 112 -5.77 12.54 12.80
C PRO A 112 -5.22 11.45 11.87
N ASP A 113 -5.58 10.17 12.06
CA ASP A 113 -5.13 9.09 11.15
C ASP A 113 -5.63 9.32 9.72
N LEU A 114 -6.88 9.77 9.55
CA LEU A 114 -7.41 10.16 8.23
C LEU A 114 -6.68 11.35 7.61
N ILE A 115 -6.32 12.36 8.41
CA ILE A 115 -5.54 13.51 7.94
C ILE A 115 -4.14 13.06 7.50
N GLN A 116 -3.47 12.21 8.28
CA GLN A 116 -2.17 11.64 7.93
C GLN A 116 -2.24 10.80 6.65
N LEU A 117 -3.32 10.04 6.46
CA LEU A 117 -3.57 9.26 5.24
C LEU A 117 -3.80 10.14 4.00
N ARG A 118 -4.30 11.37 4.13
CA ARG A 118 -4.47 12.31 3.01
C ARG A 118 -3.18 13.07 2.71
N GLY A 119 -2.44 13.43 3.75
CA GLY A 119 -1.20 14.21 3.66
C GLY A 119 -1.45 15.64 3.16
N THR A 120 -0.37 16.31 2.74
CA THR A 120 -0.37 17.73 2.37
C THR A 120 -0.52 17.99 0.86
N GLY A 121 -0.41 16.96 0.03
CA GLY A 121 -0.49 17.08 -1.43
C GLY A 121 0.71 17.73 -2.11
N THR A 122 1.82 17.96 -1.40
CA THR A 122 3.00 18.66 -1.95
C THR A 122 4.22 17.75 -2.10
N GLU A 123 4.45 16.85 -1.15
CA GLU A 123 5.71 16.10 -1.09
C GLU A 123 5.80 14.92 -2.07
N GLN A 124 7.04 14.56 -2.43
CA GLN A 124 7.35 13.34 -3.15
C GLN A 124 7.14 12.12 -2.25
N ARG A 125 6.44 11.10 -2.77
CA ARG A 125 6.11 9.90 -1.99
C ARG A 125 7.33 9.03 -1.76
N LYS A 126 7.55 8.62 -0.51
CA LYS A 126 8.56 7.64 -0.05
C LYS A 126 7.96 6.25 0.07
N ASP A 127 8.81 5.24 0.16
CA ASP A 127 8.39 3.84 0.23
C ASP A 127 7.64 3.47 1.52
N SER A 128 7.85 4.22 2.60
CA SER A 128 7.14 4.09 3.88
C SER A 128 5.83 4.88 3.93
N ASP A 129 5.60 5.80 2.98
CA ASP A 129 4.48 6.72 3.05
C ASP A 129 3.16 6.00 2.86
N ARG A 130 2.21 6.35 3.71
CA ARG A 130 0.85 5.82 3.68
C ARG A 130 -0.16 6.82 3.13
N ILE A 131 0.34 7.79 2.38
CA ILE A 131 -0.43 8.95 1.91
C ILE A 131 -1.10 8.60 0.58
N TYR A 132 -2.43 8.75 0.54
CA TYR A 132 -3.29 8.54 -0.61
C TYR A 132 -3.75 9.90 -1.12
N ASP A 133 -3.43 10.16 -2.38
CA ASP A 133 -3.78 11.40 -3.05
C ASP A 133 -3.84 11.17 -4.57
N TYR A 134 -4.37 12.12 -5.31
CA TYR A 134 -4.72 11.97 -6.71
C TYR A 134 -3.91 12.87 -7.62
N ASP A 135 -3.74 12.42 -8.86
CA ASP A 135 -2.98 13.13 -9.88
C ASP A 135 -3.43 12.66 -11.27
N VAL A 136 -3.08 13.42 -12.29
CA VAL A 136 -3.38 13.12 -13.70
C VAL A 136 -2.30 12.22 -14.30
N TYR A 137 -2.55 11.65 -15.48
CA TYR A 137 -1.57 10.85 -16.20
C TYR A 137 -0.60 11.74 -16.99
N ASN A 138 0.24 12.47 -16.26
CA ASN A 138 1.32 13.31 -16.81
C ASN A 138 2.71 12.65 -16.73
N ASP A 139 2.78 11.35 -16.37
CA ASP A 139 4.03 10.62 -16.12
C ASP A 139 4.29 9.46 -17.11
N LEU A 140 3.53 9.42 -18.21
CA LEU A 140 3.65 8.40 -19.25
C LEU A 140 4.77 8.72 -20.27
N GLY A 141 4.96 10.00 -20.59
CA GLY A 141 5.96 10.48 -21.54
C GLY A 141 7.38 10.50 -20.98
N ASN A 142 8.36 10.75 -21.85
CA ASN A 142 9.77 10.94 -21.45
C ASN A 142 10.51 11.91 -22.39
N LEU A 143 10.04 13.16 -22.42
CA LEU A 143 10.57 14.24 -23.25
C LEU A 143 12.07 14.50 -23.04
N ASP A 144 12.52 14.48 -21.79
CA ASP A 144 13.93 14.71 -21.44
C ASP A 144 14.89 13.65 -22.03
N LYS A 145 14.39 12.49 -22.46
CA LYS A 145 15.20 11.45 -23.12
C LYS A 145 15.16 11.56 -24.65
N ASP A 146 13.96 11.76 -25.20
CA ASP A 146 13.73 11.84 -26.65
C ASP A 146 12.41 12.58 -26.88
N PRO A 147 12.39 13.66 -27.70
CA PRO A 147 11.18 14.37 -28.07
C PRO A 147 10.06 13.47 -28.63
N LYS A 148 10.39 12.37 -29.30
CA LYS A 148 9.42 11.39 -29.84
C LYS A 148 8.67 10.61 -28.75
N LEU A 149 9.18 10.64 -27.52
CA LEU A 149 8.54 10.04 -26.35
C LEU A 149 7.59 11.01 -25.64
N ARG A 150 7.27 12.17 -26.24
CA ARG A 150 6.19 13.05 -25.76
C ARG A 150 4.88 12.28 -25.68
N ARG A 151 4.17 12.42 -24.57
CA ARG A 151 2.78 12.00 -24.43
C ARG A 151 2.02 13.16 -23.82
N GLU A 152 0.83 13.41 -24.33
CA GLU A 152 -0.06 14.42 -23.77
C GLU A 152 -0.48 14.03 -22.35
N VAL A 153 -0.81 15.04 -21.54
CA VAL A 153 -1.33 14.83 -20.20
C VAL A 153 -2.78 14.34 -20.33
N ILE A 154 -3.07 13.20 -19.70
CA ILE A 154 -4.40 12.58 -19.78
C ILE A 154 -5.13 12.76 -18.44
N GLY A 155 -6.31 13.39 -18.50
CA GLY A 155 -7.15 13.73 -17.36
C GLY A 155 -7.00 15.19 -16.91
N GLY A 156 -8.12 15.82 -16.52
CA GLY A 156 -8.13 17.20 -16.01
C GLY A 156 -8.51 18.27 -17.04
N SER A 157 -8.63 17.88 -18.31
CA SER A 157 -9.21 18.69 -19.39
C SER A 157 -10.51 18.05 -19.91
N GLU A 158 -11.34 18.86 -20.58
CA GLU A 158 -12.52 18.38 -21.31
C GLU A 158 -12.15 17.60 -22.57
N ASP A 159 -11.01 17.93 -23.19
CA ASP A 159 -10.53 17.28 -24.42
C ASP A 159 -10.01 15.84 -24.16
N LEU A 160 -9.41 15.60 -22.99
CA LEU A 160 -8.84 14.30 -22.60
C LEU A 160 -9.30 13.89 -21.20
N PRO A 161 -10.61 13.62 -21.00
CA PRO A 161 -11.13 13.22 -19.70
C PRO A 161 -10.63 11.82 -19.36
N TYR A 162 -10.15 11.64 -18.12
CA TYR A 162 -9.67 10.34 -17.67
C TYR A 162 -9.70 10.23 -16.14
N PRO A 163 -9.89 9.01 -15.58
CA PRO A 163 -9.77 8.76 -14.16
C PRO A 163 -8.43 9.25 -13.61
N ARG A 164 -8.41 9.67 -12.35
CA ARG A 164 -7.16 10.04 -11.66
C ARG A 164 -6.38 8.80 -11.27
N ARG A 165 -5.05 8.94 -11.19
CA ARG A 165 -4.15 7.95 -10.61
C ARG A 165 -3.71 8.38 -9.21
N CYS A 166 -3.03 7.51 -8.49
CA CYS A 166 -2.37 7.91 -7.24
C CYS A 166 -1.23 8.88 -7.54
N ARG A 167 -1.17 9.97 -6.77
CA ARG A 167 -0.09 10.96 -6.80
C ARG A 167 1.22 10.36 -6.32
N THR A 168 2.30 10.63 -7.07
CA THR A 168 3.66 10.25 -6.65
C THR A 168 4.53 11.44 -6.25
N GLY A 169 4.14 12.67 -6.61
CA GLY A 169 4.86 13.90 -6.26
C GLY A 169 6.30 13.97 -6.81
N ARG A 170 6.58 13.29 -7.93
CA ARG A 170 7.90 13.37 -8.58
C ARG A 170 8.05 14.76 -9.21
N PRO A 171 9.28 15.29 -9.32
CA PRO A 171 9.50 16.60 -9.90
C PRO A 171 9.07 16.65 -11.38
N PRO A 172 8.67 17.83 -11.87
CA PRO A 172 8.34 18.03 -13.28
C PRO A 172 9.57 17.80 -14.18
N THR A 173 9.35 17.45 -15.44
CA THR A 173 10.42 17.29 -16.43
C THR A 173 11.09 18.62 -16.73
N LYS A 174 12.35 18.59 -17.19
CA LYS A 174 13.06 19.84 -17.54
C LYS A 174 12.45 20.53 -18.75
N THR A 175 11.94 19.73 -19.68
CA THR A 175 11.46 20.22 -20.99
C THR A 175 9.99 20.69 -20.94
N ASP A 176 9.18 20.12 -20.06
CA ASP A 176 7.75 20.46 -19.90
C ASP A 176 7.33 20.42 -18.43
N PRO A 177 7.06 21.58 -17.79
CA PRO A 177 6.60 21.65 -16.41
C PRO A 177 5.26 20.95 -16.13
N ALA A 178 4.43 20.71 -17.14
CA ALA A 178 3.17 19.99 -16.99
C ALA A 178 3.38 18.46 -16.87
N CYS A 179 4.51 17.96 -17.39
CA CYS A 179 4.86 16.55 -17.36
C CYS A 179 5.68 16.21 -16.10
N SER A 180 5.38 15.10 -15.45
CA SER A 180 6.15 14.59 -14.31
C SER A 180 7.25 13.65 -14.79
N HIS A 181 8.40 13.65 -14.11
CA HIS A 181 9.48 12.71 -14.42
C HIS A 181 8.99 11.26 -14.42
N ARG A 182 9.38 10.50 -15.44
CA ARG A 182 9.12 9.06 -15.49
C ARG A 182 9.84 8.35 -14.36
N CYS A 183 9.16 7.37 -13.75
CA CYS A 183 9.75 6.55 -12.70
C CYS A 183 10.91 5.70 -13.28
N ARG A 184 12.17 6.11 -13.07
CA ARG A 184 13.34 5.23 -13.27
C ARG A 184 13.33 4.17 -12.16
N GLN A 185 13.57 2.92 -12.52
CA GLN A 185 13.41 1.76 -11.62
C GLN A 185 14.25 1.89 -10.35
N GLU A 186 13.59 1.84 -9.19
CA GLU A 186 13.88 0.98 -8.00
C GLU A 186 13.06 1.44 -6.79
N ILE A 187 12.87 2.75 -6.67
CA ILE A 187 11.97 3.40 -5.72
C ILE A 187 10.58 3.36 -6.33
N ALA A 188 9.62 2.79 -5.61
CA ALA A 188 8.41 2.28 -6.22
C ALA A 188 7.61 3.38 -6.96
N CYS A 189 6.87 2.97 -7.99
CA CYS A 189 5.66 3.70 -8.37
C CYS A 189 4.75 3.62 -7.14
N ASN A 190 4.97 4.53 -6.18
CA ASN A 190 4.63 4.36 -4.77
C ASN A 190 3.12 4.30 -4.61
N GLN A 191 2.64 3.06 -4.55
CA GLN A 191 1.36 2.74 -3.97
C GLN A 191 1.63 2.53 -2.48
N PRO A 192 0.83 3.12 -1.59
CA PRO A 192 1.05 3.05 -0.17
C PRO A 192 1.15 1.59 0.32
N PRO A 193 1.99 1.28 1.33
CA PRO A 193 2.41 -0.07 1.73
C PRO A 193 1.27 -1.08 1.89
N VAL A 194 0.12 -0.64 2.39
CA VAL A 194 -1.07 -1.49 2.64
C VAL A 194 -1.63 -2.10 1.35
N SER A 195 -1.52 -1.41 0.21
CA SER A 195 -1.91 -1.94 -1.11
C SER A 195 -0.98 -3.06 -1.65
N THR A 196 0.15 -3.28 -0.98
CA THR A 196 1.27 -4.11 -1.49
C THR A 196 1.63 -5.29 -0.59
N MET A 197 0.67 -5.91 0.12
CA MET A 197 0.91 -7.12 0.94
C MET A 197 1.75 -8.21 0.23
N GLN A 198 1.70 -8.27 -1.11
CA GLN A 198 2.58 -9.09 -1.96
C GLN A 198 3.73 -8.30 -2.61
N ARG A 199 4.48 -7.51 -1.82
CA ARG A 199 5.56 -6.64 -2.32
C ARG A 199 6.57 -7.41 -3.15
N LYS A 200 6.91 -8.64 -2.74
CA LYS A 200 7.83 -9.54 -3.47
C LYS A 200 7.21 -10.09 -4.76
N ASN A 201 6.08 -10.80 -4.69
CA ASN A 201 5.48 -11.45 -5.89
C ASN A 201 4.97 -10.46 -6.95
N LYS A 202 4.34 -9.35 -6.56
CA LYS A 202 3.92 -8.30 -7.52
C LYS A 202 5.13 -7.58 -8.12
N LYS A 203 6.21 -7.37 -7.35
CA LYS A 203 7.48 -6.83 -7.87
C LYS A 203 8.06 -7.77 -8.91
N TYR A 204 8.14 -9.08 -8.64
CA TYR A 204 8.62 -10.07 -9.61
C TYR A 204 7.80 -10.07 -10.91
N LYS A 205 6.45 -10.08 -10.84
CA LYS A 205 5.60 -10.05 -12.05
C LYS A 205 5.69 -8.74 -12.84
N LYS A 206 5.80 -7.58 -12.15
CA LYS A 206 6.03 -6.29 -12.83
C LYS A 206 7.42 -6.20 -13.43
N GLN A 207 8.42 -6.77 -12.76
CA GLN A 207 9.81 -6.76 -13.20
C GLN A 207 10.02 -7.71 -14.38
N SER A 208 9.33 -8.86 -14.43
CA SER A 208 9.34 -9.76 -15.59
C SER A 208 8.71 -9.13 -16.84
N ILE A 209 7.58 -8.44 -16.72
CA ILE A 209 6.97 -7.70 -17.87
C ILE A 209 7.92 -6.60 -18.37
N LYS A 210 8.54 -5.83 -17.46
CA LYS A 210 9.51 -4.79 -17.83
C LYS A 210 10.76 -5.37 -18.50
N MET A 211 11.28 -6.48 -18.00
CA MET A 211 12.40 -7.19 -18.59
C MET A 211 12.06 -7.73 -19.98
N LEU A 212 10.86 -8.30 -20.16
CA LEU A 212 10.39 -8.78 -21.45
C LEU A 212 10.28 -7.65 -22.49
N ILE A 213 9.67 -6.52 -22.13
CA ILE A 213 9.56 -5.35 -23.02
C ILE A 213 10.95 -4.84 -23.41
N ARG A 214 11.88 -4.71 -22.43
CA ARG A 214 13.25 -4.28 -22.68
C ARG A 214 13.99 -5.26 -23.58
N TRP A 215 13.86 -6.56 -23.34
CA TRP A 215 14.51 -7.62 -24.10
C TRP A 215 14.02 -7.66 -25.56
N ILE A 216 12.69 -7.67 -25.76
CA ILE A 216 12.09 -7.62 -27.12
C ILE A 216 12.60 -6.37 -27.84
N SER A 217 12.47 -5.18 -27.25
CA SER A 217 12.85 -3.92 -27.90
C SER A 217 14.33 -3.83 -28.28
N THR A 218 15.21 -4.47 -27.49
CA THR A 218 16.66 -4.47 -27.76
C THR A 218 17.03 -5.47 -28.85
N ASN A 219 16.30 -6.59 -28.96
CA ASN A 219 16.58 -7.66 -29.91
C ASN A 219 15.81 -7.56 -31.24
N SER A 220 14.70 -6.81 -31.29
CA SER A 220 13.90 -6.65 -32.52
C SER A 220 14.38 -5.52 -33.43
N GLY A 221 15.36 -4.71 -33.01
CA GLY A 221 15.85 -3.54 -33.76
C GLY A 221 16.97 -3.81 -34.77
N GLY A 222 17.49 -5.04 -34.86
CA GLY A 222 18.67 -5.38 -35.68
C GLY A 222 18.46 -6.41 -36.79
N GLY A 223 17.25 -6.95 -36.95
CA GLY A 223 16.95 -7.92 -38.00
C GLY A 223 16.21 -7.26 -39.16
N MET A 224 16.82 -7.25 -40.35
CA MET A 224 16.19 -6.93 -41.64
C MET A 224 14.75 -7.51 -41.69
N GLN A 225 13.73 -6.65 -41.62
CA GLN A 225 12.33 -7.09 -41.65
C GLN A 225 11.95 -7.43 -43.09
N CYS A 226 12.01 -8.72 -43.43
CA CYS A 226 11.43 -9.28 -44.64
C CYS A 226 10.33 -10.30 -44.23
N VAL A 227 9.37 -9.89 -43.40
CA VAL A 227 8.26 -10.80 -43.01
C VAL A 227 6.94 -10.04 -43.02
N ARG A 228 6.15 -10.31 -44.06
CA ARG A 228 4.73 -9.97 -44.16
C ARG A 228 3.96 -11.21 -43.69
N PHE A 229 3.30 -11.16 -42.54
CA PHE A 229 2.46 -12.28 -42.09
C PHE A 229 1.18 -12.31 -42.94
N LEU A 230 1.09 -13.26 -43.86
CA LEU A 230 -0.15 -13.62 -44.54
C LEU A 230 -0.79 -14.80 -43.78
N THR A 231 -2.01 -14.55 -43.29
CA THR A 231 -2.99 -15.50 -42.70
C THR A 231 -2.76 -16.07 -41.29
N PHE A 232 -3.82 -15.99 -40.46
CA PHE A 232 -3.93 -16.59 -39.13
C PHE A 232 -4.53 -18.00 -39.21
N VAL A 233 -3.93 -18.98 -38.51
CA VAL A 233 -4.58 -20.27 -38.19
C VAL A 233 -5.11 -20.21 -36.76
N ARG A 234 -6.40 -20.46 -36.59
CA ARG A 234 -7.10 -20.46 -35.30
C ARG A 234 -6.71 -21.70 -34.49
N VAL A 235 -6.07 -21.51 -33.34
CA VAL A 235 -5.88 -22.58 -32.36
C VAL A 235 -7.03 -22.53 -31.37
N THR A 236 -8.00 -23.44 -31.49
CA THR A 236 -8.98 -23.70 -30.42
C THR A 236 -8.80 -25.10 -29.86
N ARG A 237 -8.47 -25.16 -28.56
CA ARG A 237 -8.66 -26.34 -27.70
C ARG A 237 -10.15 -26.47 -27.39
N SER A 238 -10.73 -27.63 -27.65
CA SER A 238 -11.94 -28.07 -26.95
C SER A 238 -11.91 -29.58 -26.75
N HIS A 239 -11.42 -30.00 -25.58
CA HIS A 239 -11.90 -31.23 -24.95
C HIS A 239 -13.17 -30.85 -24.18
N PHE A 240 -14.32 -31.34 -24.64
CA PHE A 240 -15.49 -31.52 -23.78
C PHE A 240 -16.00 -32.93 -24.00
N THR A 241 -15.79 -33.75 -22.97
CA THR A 241 -16.47 -35.01 -22.74
C THR A 241 -17.95 -34.72 -22.49
N THR A 242 -18.83 -35.38 -23.24
CA THR A 242 -20.23 -35.51 -22.85
C THR A 242 -20.48 -36.97 -22.48
N ARG A 243 -20.81 -37.20 -21.20
CA ARG A 243 -21.48 -38.40 -20.73
C ARG A 243 -22.88 -38.43 -21.35
N THR A 244 -23.24 -39.51 -22.01
CA THR A 244 -24.63 -39.85 -22.32
C THR A 244 -25.28 -40.53 -21.11
N PRO A 245 -26.53 -40.20 -20.74
CA PRO A 245 -27.36 -41.07 -19.93
C PRO A 245 -28.07 -42.13 -20.79
N SER A 246 -28.42 -43.22 -20.11
CA SER A 246 -28.95 -44.53 -20.53
C SER A 246 -30.13 -44.57 -21.52
N ALA A 247 -30.19 -45.68 -22.25
CA ALA A 247 -31.32 -46.61 -22.21
C ALA A 247 -30.78 -48.01 -21.84
#